data_AF-A0A9D9GPQ8-F1
#
_entry.id   AF-A0A9D9GPQ8-F1
#
_cell.length_a   1.000
_cell.length_b   1.000
_cell.length_c   1.000
_cell.angle_alpha   90.00
_cell.angle_beta   90.00
_cell.angle_gamma   90.00
#
_symmetry.space_group_name_H-M   'P 1'
#
loop_
_entity.id
_entity.type
_entity.pdbx_description
1 polymer ?
#
loop_
_entity_poly.entity_id
_entity_poly.type
_entity_poly.pdbx_seq_one_letter_code
_entity_poly.pdbx_strand_id
1 'polypeptide(L)'
;MGHISSEGILNILNKKLSLKDEVEFYNHWRNCNICLKRISSYMDKMLEKGLYQSGRKAKVFLHCLDVDALNIKIYIYYSVDFILAISINSSCSFYKSAVDVGKEMFITCHGDFLDQLKSYFNRGTPIRYSKFYLYFENSVLARKILYFVFLIPHSMTSSYHEVSCMVGLENGARFVGRVMSRNRLPILIPCHRVIRKDGALGGYSAGVQIKEKLLELEKRHLERE
;
A
#
# COMPACT_ATOMS: atom_id res chain seq x y z
N MET A 1 12.13 7.88 -24.73
CA MET A 1 11.35 8.58 -23.68
C MET A 1 12.27 9.51 -22.92
N GLY A 2 11.88 10.77 -22.75
CA GLY A 2 12.59 11.70 -21.86
C GLY A 2 12.37 11.36 -20.39
N HIS A 3 12.81 12.25 -19.49
CA HIS A 3 12.56 12.10 -18.05
C HIS A 3 11.14 12.54 -17.67
N ILE A 4 10.58 11.94 -16.61
CA ILE A 4 9.25 12.27 -16.08
C ILE A 4 9.19 13.75 -15.67
N SER A 5 8.16 14.48 -16.06
CA SER A 5 7.98 15.87 -15.64
C SER A 5 7.73 15.98 -14.12
N SER A 6 7.88 17.17 -13.54
CA SER A 6 7.57 17.38 -12.12
C SER A 6 6.09 17.11 -11.81
N GLU A 7 5.20 17.46 -12.74
CA GLU A 7 3.77 17.12 -12.66
C GLU A 7 3.54 15.61 -12.71
N GLY A 8 4.23 14.90 -13.60
CA GLY A 8 4.17 13.43 -13.69
C GLY A 8 4.58 12.77 -12.36
N ILE A 9 5.63 13.27 -11.71
CA ILE A 9 6.05 12.79 -10.38
C ILE A 9 4.94 13.01 -9.34
N LEU A 10 4.31 14.19 -9.33
CA LEU A 10 3.19 14.46 -8.41
C LEU A 10 1.99 13.55 -8.69
N ASN A 11 1.69 13.25 -9.96
CA ASN A 11 0.61 12.34 -10.32
C ASN A 11 0.90 10.90 -9.89
N ILE A 12 2.16 10.44 -9.98
CA ILE A 12 2.61 9.15 -9.43
C ILE A 12 2.40 9.11 -7.92
N LEU A 13 2.94 10.09 -7.19
CA LEU A 13 2.92 10.10 -5.72
C LEU A 13 1.51 10.20 -5.14
N ASN A 14 0.58 10.80 -5.88
CA ASN A 14 -0.81 10.96 -5.46
C ASN A 14 -1.79 9.94 -6.07
N LYS A 15 -1.30 8.92 -6.80
CA LYS A 15 -2.13 7.90 -7.48
C LYS A 15 -3.21 8.51 -8.41
N LYS A 16 -2.85 9.57 -9.15
CA LYS A 16 -3.75 10.29 -10.07
C LYS A 16 -3.66 9.83 -11.54
N LEU A 17 -2.81 8.85 -11.81
CA LEU A 17 -2.58 8.31 -13.15
C LEU A 17 -3.62 7.24 -13.51
N SER A 18 -3.89 7.08 -14.80
CA SER A 18 -4.60 5.90 -15.30
C SER A 18 -3.79 4.64 -15.00
N LEU A 19 -4.42 3.45 -14.98
CA LEU A 19 -3.69 2.20 -14.70
C LEU A 19 -2.58 1.95 -15.74
N LYS A 20 -2.87 2.23 -17.01
CA LYS A 20 -1.88 2.13 -18.10
C LYS A 20 -0.68 3.04 -17.86
N ASP A 21 -0.93 4.31 -17.53
CA ASP A 21 0.15 5.27 -17.28
C ASP A 21 0.95 4.89 -16.02
N GLU A 22 0.30 4.38 -14.96
CA GLU A 22 1.02 3.90 -13.77
C GLU A 22 2.02 2.80 -14.12
N VAL A 23 1.63 1.82 -14.94
CA VAL A 23 2.51 0.74 -15.38
C VAL A 23 3.65 1.29 -16.24
N GLU A 24 3.34 2.17 -17.18
CA GLU A 24 4.32 2.81 -18.06
C GLU A 24 5.36 3.62 -17.28
N PHE A 25 4.90 4.52 -16.41
CA PHE A 25 5.76 5.31 -15.55
C PHE A 25 6.56 4.42 -14.59
N TYR A 26 5.94 3.40 -14.01
CA TYR A 26 6.62 2.46 -13.12
C TYR A 26 7.78 1.74 -13.78
N ASN A 27 7.56 1.21 -14.98
CA ASN A 27 8.60 0.56 -15.78
C ASN A 27 9.72 1.54 -16.15
N HIS A 28 9.40 2.82 -16.38
CA HIS A 28 10.41 3.83 -16.63
C HIS A 28 11.21 4.18 -15.38
N TRP A 29 10.58 4.64 -14.30
CA TRP A 29 11.32 5.21 -13.17
C TRP A 29 12.08 4.17 -12.36
N ARG A 30 11.61 2.91 -12.31
CA ARG A 30 12.37 1.83 -11.63
C ARG A 30 13.69 1.50 -12.33
N ASN A 31 13.81 1.84 -13.61
CA ASN A 31 14.99 1.58 -14.45
C ASN A 31 15.74 2.87 -14.84
N CYS A 32 15.30 4.03 -14.36
CA CYS A 32 15.90 5.33 -14.67
C CYS A 32 16.39 6.00 -13.38
N ASN A 33 17.71 5.99 -13.15
CA ASN A 33 18.33 6.57 -11.95
C ASN A 33 17.97 8.06 -11.74
N ILE A 34 17.83 8.83 -12.82
CA ILE A 34 17.45 10.25 -12.74
C ILE A 34 16.02 10.39 -12.20
N CYS A 35 15.07 9.64 -12.76
CA CYS A 35 13.67 9.69 -12.35
C CYS A 35 13.47 9.11 -10.95
N LEU A 36 14.14 7.99 -10.61
CA LEU A 36 14.11 7.42 -9.27
C LEU A 36 14.59 8.42 -8.20
N LYS A 37 15.73 9.09 -8.44
CA LYS A 37 16.27 10.12 -7.53
C LYS A 37 15.29 11.29 -7.37
N ARG A 38 14.66 11.73 -8.45
CA ARG A 38 13.67 12.83 -8.39
C ARG A 38 12.41 12.41 -7.63
N ILE A 39 11.86 11.23 -7.89
CA ILE A 39 10.71 10.69 -7.13
C ILE A 39 11.08 10.57 -5.64
N SER A 40 12.25 10.00 -5.34
CA SER A 40 12.78 9.91 -3.97
C SER A 40 12.84 11.28 -3.31
N SER A 41 13.39 12.30 -3.98
CA SER A 41 13.49 13.66 -3.41
C SER A 41 12.13 14.30 -3.14
N TYR A 42 11.14 14.12 -4.01
CA TYR A 42 9.78 14.58 -3.77
C TYR A 42 9.14 13.83 -2.59
N MET A 43 9.35 12.51 -2.51
CA MET A 43 8.88 11.68 -1.41
C MET A 43 9.50 12.13 -0.09
N ASP A 44 10.80 12.39 -0.04
CA ASP A 44 11.49 12.89 1.16
C ASP A 44 10.86 14.19 1.65
N LYS A 45 10.61 15.16 0.75
CA LYS A 45 9.90 16.40 1.08
C LYS A 45 8.47 16.17 1.59
N MET A 46 7.75 15.18 1.05
CA MET A 46 6.40 14.81 1.53
C MET A 46 6.45 14.18 2.92
N LEU A 47 7.42 13.29 3.16
CA LEU A 47 7.64 12.64 4.44
C LEU A 47 8.08 13.64 5.53
N GLU A 48 8.82 14.69 5.15
CA GLU A 48 9.22 15.81 6.01
C GLU A 48 8.08 16.80 6.31
N LYS A 49 7.32 17.23 5.28
CA LYS A 49 6.39 18.39 5.38
C LYS A 49 5.01 18.10 5.95
N GLY A 50 4.57 16.85 6.03
CA GLY A 50 3.13 16.61 6.26
C GLY A 50 2.78 15.35 7.04
N LEU A 51 3.77 14.63 7.56
CA LEU A 51 3.54 13.37 8.25
C LEU A 51 4.06 13.35 9.69
N TYR A 52 4.33 14.51 10.28
CA TYR A 52 4.89 14.62 11.64
C TYR A 52 4.03 15.37 12.66
N GLN A 53 2.75 15.62 12.35
CA GLN A 53 1.82 16.21 13.30
C GLN A 53 0.46 15.52 13.12
N SER A 54 0.18 14.41 13.78
CA SER A 54 -0.32 14.47 15.15
C SER A 54 -0.22 13.08 15.80
N GLY A 55 0.90 12.82 16.48
CA GLY A 55 0.83 11.98 17.65
C GLY A 55 0.03 12.73 18.72
N ARG A 56 -1.28 12.46 18.87
CA ARG A 56 -2.07 12.59 20.11
C ARG A 56 -3.58 12.39 19.85
N LYS A 57 -4.17 11.40 20.53
CA LYS A 57 -5.61 11.29 20.91
C LYS A 57 -6.69 11.34 19.82
N ALA A 58 -6.41 11.03 18.56
CA ALA A 58 -7.51 10.83 17.60
C ALA A 58 -8.37 9.63 18.05
N LYS A 59 -9.69 9.82 18.15
CA LYS A 59 -10.63 8.73 18.39
C LYS A 59 -10.47 7.73 17.23
N VAL A 60 -10.21 6.48 17.57
CA VAL A 60 -10.05 5.40 16.60
C VAL A 60 -11.35 4.63 16.49
N PHE A 61 -11.80 4.45 15.27
CA PHE A 61 -12.96 3.66 14.93
C PHE A 61 -12.53 2.34 14.29
N LEU A 62 -13.42 1.36 14.34
CA LEU A 62 -13.27 0.07 13.69
C LEU A 62 -14.38 -0.11 12.67
N HIS A 63 -14.07 -0.70 11.52
CA HIS A 63 -15.06 -1.28 10.63
C HIS A 63 -14.59 -2.67 10.21
N CYS A 64 -15.51 -3.64 10.20
CA CYS A 64 -15.22 -4.99 9.76
C CYS A 64 -15.88 -5.29 8.42
N LEU A 65 -15.16 -6.02 7.56
CA LEU A 65 -15.67 -6.52 6.28
C LEU A 65 -15.37 -8.02 6.18
N ASP A 66 -16.42 -8.82 6.03
CA ASP A 66 -16.28 -10.22 5.67
C ASP A 66 -16.08 -10.33 4.14
N VAL A 67 -15.10 -11.15 3.72
CA VAL A 67 -14.72 -11.35 2.32
C VAL A 67 -14.85 -12.84 2.01
N ASP A 68 -16.06 -13.22 1.60
CA ASP A 68 -16.46 -14.61 1.37
C ASP A 68 -15.58 -15.28 0.31
N ALA A 69 -15.23 -14.55 -0.75
CA ALA A 69 -14.41 -15.07 -1.87
C ALA A 69 -13.05 -15.62 -1.43
N LEU A 70 -12.50 -15.14 -0.32
CA LEU A 70 -11.23 -15.60 0.24
C LEU A 70 -11.39 -16.33 1.57
N ASN A 71 -12.60 -16.39 2.12
CA ASN A 71 -12.89 -16.82 3.49
C ASN A 71 -12.01 -16.07 4.52
N ILE A 72 -11.99 -14.74 4.41
CA ILE A 72 -11.21 -13.88 5.31
C ILE A 72 -12.08 -12.79 5.92
N LYS A 73 -11.68 -12.30 7.09
CA LYS A 73 -12.26 -11.12 7.72
C LYS A 73 -11.25 -9.99 7.76
N ILE A 74 -11.67 -8.80 7.35
CA ILE A 74 -10.85 -7.60 7.33
C ILE A 74 -11.31 -6.67 8.44
N TYR A 75 -10.35 -6.18 9.20
CA TYR A 75 -10.55 -5.18 10.25
C TYR A 75 -9.85 -3.89 9.82
N ILE A 76 -10.60 -2.81 9.70
CA ILE A 76 -10.12 -1.50 9.26
C ILE A 76 -10.20 -0.54 10.44
N TYR A 77 -9.04 -0.03 10.84
CA TYR A 77 -8.90 0.94 11.92
C TYR A 77 -8.68 2.31 11.32
N TYR A 78 -9.49 3.28 11.72
CA TYR A 78 -9.54 4.57 11.05
C TYR A 78 -9.86 5.74 11.99
N SER A 79 -9.50 6.94 11.56
CA SER A 79 -9.94 8.22 12.13
C SER A 79 -10.85 8.95 11.12
N VAL A 80 -11.29 10.17 11.44
CA VAL A 80 -12.03 10.99 10.47
C VAL A 80 -11.25 11.21 9.18
N ASP A 81 -9.93 11.40 9.29
CA ASP A 81 -9.09 11.82 8.17
C ASP A 81 -8.33 10.68 7.48
N PHE A 82 -8.00 9.61 8.21
CA PHE A 82 -7.04 8.60 7.72
C PHE A 82 -7.43 7.16 8.07
N ILE A 83 -7.11 6.25 7.14
CA ILE A 83 -6.94 4.84 7.46
C ILE A 83 -5.62 4.65 8.19
N LEU A 84 -5.69 4.03 9.37
CA LEU A 84 -4.57 3.92 10.28
C LEU A 84 -3.98 2.50 10.33
N ALA A 85 -4.84 1.48 10.21
CA ALA A 85 -4.40 0.10 9.99
C ALA A 85 -5.47 -0.76 9.32
N ILE A 86 -5.02 -1.84 8.70
CA ILE A 86 -5.83 -2.94 8.17
C ILE A 86 -5.24 -4.24 8.71
N SER A 87 -6.07 -5.13 9.23
CA SER A 87 -5.64 -6.49 9.60
C SER A 87 -6.56 -7.54 9.00
N ILE A 88 -6.00 -8.70 8.70
CA ILE A 88 -6.70 -9.82 8.05
C ILE A 88 -6.76 -10.98 9.05
N ASN A 89 -7.94 -11.57 9.24
CA ASN A 89 -8.28 -12.71 10.11
C ASN A 89 -8.09 -12.53 11.62
N SER A 90 -7.29 -11.56 12.06
CA SER A 90 -7.09 -11.24 13.48
C SER A 90 -7.17 -9.75 13.71
N SER A 91 -7.84 -9.33 14.79
CA SER A 91 -7.90 -7.93 15.21
C SER A 91 -6.50 -7.39 15.57
N CYS A 92 -6.24 -6.13 15.28
CA CYS A 92 -5.01 -5.46 15.63
C CYS A 92 -4.93 -5.16 17.13
N SER A 93 -3.99 -5.78 17.83
CA SER A 93 -3.75 -5.56 19.27
C SER A 93 -3.31 -4.13 19.64
N PHE A 94 -2.97 -3.31 18.65
CA PHE A 94 -2.54 -1.92 18.83
C PHE A 94 -3.72 -0.98 19.14
N TYR A 95 -4.94 -1.32 18.69
CA TYR A 95 -6.13 -0.48 18.83
C TYR A 95 -7.22 -1.16 19.64
N LYS A 96 -6.89 -1.52 20.88
CA LYS A 96 -7.82 -2.23 21.77
C LYS A 96 -9.08 -1.42 22.12
N SER A 97 -9.00 -0.09 22.06
CA SER A 97 -10.10 0.83 22.36
C SER A 97 -10.89 1.26 21.13
N ALA A 98 -10.62 0.69 19.95
CA ALA A 98 -11.37 1.05 18.74
C ALA A 98 -12.81 0.56 18.87
N VAL A 99 -13.75 1.45 18.56
CA VAL A 99 -15.19 1.15 18.63
C VAL A 99 -15.72 1.05 17.22
N ASP A 100 -16.46 -0.02 16.94
CA ASP A 100 -17.25 -0.11 15.71
C ASP A 100 -18.49 0.78 15.86
N VAL A 101 -18.55 1.80 15.01
CA VAL A 101 -19.60 2.83 15.00
C VAL A 101 -20.48 2.70 13.76
N GLY A 102 -20.39 1.57 13.06
CA GLY A 102 -21.19 1.25 11.89
C GLY A 102 -20.66 1.83 10.58
N LYS A 103 -21.22 1.30 9.50
CA LYS A 103 -20.82 1.59 8.11
C LYS A 103 -21.00 3.07 7.73
N GLU A 104 -22.07 3.72 8.20
CA GLU A 104 -22.39 5.11 7.83
C GLU A 104 -21.29 6.09 8.24
N MET A 105 -20.71 5.91 9.43
CA MET A 105 -19.58 6.73 9.87
C MET A 105 -18.35 6.49 8.98
N PHE A 106 -18.08 5.23 8.60
CA PHE A 106 -16.96 4.91 7.71
C PHE A 106 -17.11 5.60 6.35
N ILE A 107 -18.29 5.52 5.74
CA ILE A 107 -18.59 6.17 4.46
C ILE A 107 -18.43 7.68 4.59
N THR A 108 -18.92 8.28 5.68
CA THR A 108 -18.77 9.72 5.93
C THR A 108 -17.30 10.15 5.97
N CYS A 109 -16.44 9.37 6.62
CA CYS A 109 -15.01 9.70 6.73
C CYS A 109 -14.20 9.39 5.46
N HIS A 110 -14.54 8.30 4.76
CA HIS A 110 -13.67 7.68 3.76
C HIS A 110 -14.31 7.42 2.40
N GLY A 111 -15.52 7.96 2.19
CA GLY A 111 -16.22 7.92 0.92
C GLY A 111 -16.40 6.49 0.40
N ASP A 112 -15.96 6.28 -0.83
CA ASP A 112 -16.13 5.04 -1.59
C ASP A 112 -15.07 3.97 -1.27
N PHE A 113 -14.16 4.18 -0.31
CA PHE A 113 -13.07 3.23 -0.03
C PHE A 113 -13.58 1.83 0.32
N LEU A 114 -14.70 1.73 1.04
CA LEU A 114 -15.32 0.44 1.35
C LEU A 114 -15.82 -0.27 0.09
N ASP A 115 -16.39 0.48 -0.85
CA ASP A 115 -16.88 -0.07 -2.12
C ASP A 115 -15.71 -0.45 -3.03
N GLN A 116 -14.63 0.32 -3.03
CA GLN A 116 -13.38 -0.04 -3.70
C GLN A 116 -12.79 -1.36 -3.15
N LEU A 117 -12.77 -1.55 -1.82
CA LEU A 117 -12.33 -2.81 -1.22
C LEU A 117 -13.21 -3.99 -1.65
N LYS A 118 -14.53 -3.83 -1.60
CA LYS A 118 -15.47 -4.87 -2.07
C LYS A 118 -15.26 -5.19 -3.55
N SER A 119 -15.12 -4.17 -4.39
CA SER A 119 -14.86 -4.36 -5.82
C SER A 119 -13.50 -5.03 -6.06
N TYR A 120 -12.46 -4.66 -5.31
CA TYR A 120 -11.17 -5.33 -5.34
C TYR A 120 -11.31 -6.81 -5.03
N PHE A 121 -11.93 -7.20 -3.91
CA PHE A 121 -12.07 -8.62 -3.55
C PHE A 121 -12.95 -9.44 -4.51
N ASN A 122 -13.97 -8.83 -5.11
CA ASN A 122 -14.90 -9.51 -5.99
C ASN A 122 -14.43 -9.57 -7.46
N ARG A 123 -13.74 -8.53 -7.92
CA ARG A 123 -13.45 -8.31 -9.35
C ARG A 123 -11.98 -8.05 -9.64
N GLY A 124 -11.16 -7.85 -8.63
CA GLY A 124 -9.75 -7.48 -8.76
C GLY A 124 -9.54 -6.05 -9.26
N THR A 125 -10.50 -5.15 -9.06
CA THR A 125 -10.35 -3.75 -9.51
C THR A 125 -9.32 -2.99 -8.66
N PRO A 126 -8.45 -2.14 -9.24
CA PRO A 126 -7.48 -1.35 -8.49
C PRO A 126 -8.12 -0.47 -7.42
N ILE A 127 -7.47 -0.40 -6.26
CA ILE A 127 -7.82 0.54 -5.19
C ILE A 127 -7.12 1.88 -5.45
N ARG A 128 -7.91 2.96 -5.47
CA ARG A 128 -7.50 4.35 -5.69
C ARG A 128 -7.75 5.16 -4.41
N TYR A 129 -6.97 4.86 -3.39
CA TYR A 129 -7.08 5.49 -2.09
C TYR A 129 -5.71 5.90 -1.53
N SER A 130 -5.61 7.12 -1.01
CA SER A 130 -4.34 7.71 -0.56
C SER A 130 -4.41 8.42 0.79
N LYS A 131 -5.57 8.42 1.45
CA LYS A 131 -5.75 9.01 2.79
C LYS A 131 -5.33 8.02 3.89
N PHE A 132 -4.04 7.76 4.00
CA PHE A 132 -3.48 6.92 5.05
C PHE A 132 -2.30 7.58 5.74
N TYR A 133 -1.95 7.07 6.92
CA TYR A 133 -0.87 7.64 7.72
C TYR A 133 0.08 6.56 8.26
N LEU A 134 1.40 6.74 8.06
CA LEU A 134 2.45 5.79 8.46
C LEU A 134 2.96 6.02 9.90
N TYR A 135 2.08 6.41 10.81
CA TYR A 135 2.45 6.79 12.19
C TYR A 135 3.04 5.64 13.01
N PHE A 136 2.75 4.40 12.62
CA PHE A 136 3.20 3.19 13.31
C PHE A 136 4.68 2.88 13.08
N GLU A 137 5.32 3.52 12.09
CA GLU A 137 6.70 3.29 11.73
C GLU A 137 7.52 4.53 12.07
N ASN A 138 8.56 4.38 12.90
CA ASN A 138 9.39 5.49 13.34
C ASN A 138 10.60 5.71 12.43
N SER A 139 11.00 4.68 11.67
CA SER A 139 12.12 4.79 10.74
C SER A 139 11.68 5.50 9.45
N VAL A 140 12.28 6.65 9.17
CA VAL A 140 12.08 7.40 7.91
C VAL A 140 12.36 6.50 6.70
N LEU A 141 13.42 5.68 6.76
CA LEU A 141 13.77 4.75 5.70
C LEU A 141 12.71 3.65 5.51
N ALA A 142 12.14 3.10 6.60
CA ALA A 142 11.08 2.12 6.50
C ALA A 142 9.77 2.74 5.95
N ARG A 143 9.43 3.99 6.32
CA ARG A 143 8.31 4.72 5.71
C ARG A 143 8.51 4.91 4.21
N LYS A 144 9.74 5.26 3.80
CA LYS A 144 10.11 5.42 2.39
C LYS A 144 9.95 4.11 1.62
N ILE A 145 10.40 2.98 2.20
CA ILE A 145 10.17 1.64 1.64
C ILE A 145 8.66 1.37 1.48
N LEU A 146 7.85 1.62 2.51
CA LEU A 146 6.40 1.43 2.46
C LEU A 146 5.75 2.30 1.36
N TYR A 147 6.18 3.54 1.19
CA TYR A 147 5.71 4.40 0.10
C TYR A 147 6.13 3.89 -1.28
N PHE A 148 7.37 3.45 -1.49
CA PHE A 148 7.75 2.84 -2.75
C PHE A 148 6.91 1.59 -3.07
N VAL A 149 6.59 0.79 -2.05
CA VAL A 149 5.69 -0.37 -2.21
C VAL A 149 4.27 0.08 -2.56
N PHE A 150 3.75 1.15 -1.95
CA PHE A 150 2.48 1.77 -2.35
C PHE A 150 2.45 2.18 -3.83
N LEU A 151 3.59 2.62 -4.38
CA LEU A 151 3.70 3.00 -5.79
C LEU A 151 3.75 1.83 -6.78
N ILE A 152 3.91 0.58 -6.32
CA ILE A 152 3.88 -0.59 -7.20
C ILE A 152 2.48 -0.69 -7.83
N PRO A 153 2.34 -0.64 -9.16
CA PRO A 153 1.03 -0.69 -9.82
C PRO A 153 0.29 -1.99 -9.56
N HIS A 154 -1.02 -1.95 -9.79
CA HIS A 154 -1.86 -3.14 -9.78
C HIS A 154 -1.36 -4.17 -10.80
N SER A 155 -1.43 -5.45 -10.45
CA SER A 155 -0.95 -6.59 -11.26
C SER A 155 0.57 -6.61 -11.55
N MET A 156 1.34 -5.65 -11.03
CA MET A 156 2.81 -5.62 -11.14
C MET A 156 3.46 -6.12 -9.85
N THR A 157 4.65 -6.70 -9.97
CA THR A 157 5.45 -7.13 -8.84
C THR A 157 6.84 -6.50 -8.83
N SER A 158 7.43 -6.42 -7.63
CA SER A 158 8.85 -6.15 -7.44
C SER A 158 9.45 -7.20 -6.52
N SER A 159 10.74 -7.47 -6.71
CA SER A 159 11.50 -8.26 -5.75
C SER A 159 11.88 -7.44 -4.52
N TYR A 160 12.13 -8.10 -3.39
CA TYR A 160 12.68 -7.45 -2.19
C TYR A 160 13.97 -6.67 -2.47
N HIS A 161 14.79 -7.14 -3.42
CA HIS A 161 16.03 -6.47 -3.82
C HIS A 161 15.76 -5.23 -4.67
N GLU A 162 14.82 -5.28 -5.61
CA GLU A 162 14.45 -4.08 -6.39
C GLU A 162 13.93 -2.96 -5.50
N VAL A 163 13.05 -3.30 -4.54
CA VAL A 163 12.58 -2.32 -3.54
C VAL A 163 13.73 -1.78 -2.69
N SER A 164 14.72 -2.60 -2.33
CA SER A 164 15.87 -2.11 -1.56
C SER A 164 16.74 -1.17 -2.39
N CYS A 165 16.93 -1.45 -3.68
CA CYS A 165 17.64 -0.56 -4.61
C CYS A 165 16.89 0.77 -4.83
N MET A 166 15.55 0.78 -4.83
CA MET A 166 14.76 2.02 -4.94
C MET A 166 15.06 3.03 -3.81
N VAL A 167 15.48 2.55 -2.65
CA VAL A 167 15.86 3.38 -1.49
C VAL A 167 17.38 3.48 -1.29
N GLY A 168 18.18 3.05 -2.27
CA GLY A 168 19.65 3.13 -2.21
C GLY A 168 20.32 2.09 -1.30
N LEU A 169 19.65 0.98 -1.00
CA LEU A 169 20.18 -0.13 -0.21
C LEU A 169 20.38 -1.39 -1.06
N GLU A 170 21.51 -1.49 -1.75
CA GLU A 170 21.80 -2.64 -2.66
C GLU A 170 21.65 -4.00 -1.95
N ASN A 171 22.14 -4.10 -0.71
CA ASN A 171 22.09 -5.32 0.10
C ASN A 171 20.93 -5.31 1.14
N GLY A 172 19.87 -4.54 0.88
CA GLY A 172 18.78 -4.28 1.82
C GLY A 172 17.59 -5.24 1.78
N ALA A 173 17.61 -6.30 0.96
CA ALA A 173 16.44 -7.16 0.73
C ALA A 173 15.83 -7.77 2.02
N ARG A 174 16.67 -8.24 2.96
CA ARG A 174 16.19 -8.74 4.27
C ARG A 174 15.55 -7.66 5.12
N PHE A 175 16.07 -6.43 5.05
CA PHE A 175 15.48 -5.29 5.74
C PHE A 175 14.11 -4.93 5.16
N VAL A 176 13.97 -4.92 3.82
CA VAL A 176 12.67 -4.76 3.16
C VAL A 176 11.70 -5.86 3.62
N GLY A 177 12.13 -7.12 3.68
CA GLY A 177 11.30 -8.21 4.21
C GLY A 177 10.78 -7.95 5.63
N ARG A 178 11.63 -7.43 6.53
CA ARG A 178 11.22 -7.01 7.87
C ARG A 178 10.21 -5.85 7.84
N VAL A 179 10.42 -4.85 6.99
CA VAL A 179 9.47 -3.74 6.82
C VAL A 179 8.12 -4.26 6.32
N MET A 180 8.11 -5.17 5.34
CA MET A 180 6.89 -5.79 4.82
C MET A 180 6.14 -6.59 5.89
N SER A 181 6.86 -7.30 6.77
CA SER A 181 6.24 -8.05 7.89
C SER A 181 5.56 -7.14 8.93
N ARG A 182 5.96 -5.87 8.99
CA ARG A 182 5.44 -4.86 9.91
C ARG A 182 4.44 -3.90 9.25
N ASN A 183 4.11 -4.13 7.98
CA ASN A 183 3.12 -3.32 7.27
C ASN A 183 1.76 -3.45 7.96
N ARG A 184 1.28 -2.36 8.56
CA ARG A 184 -0.05 -2.28 9.17
C ARG A 184 -1.15 -1.89 8.20
N LEU A 185 -0.82 -1.63 6.93
CA LEU A 185 -1.77 -1.26 5.89
C LEU A 185 -1.67 -2.26 4.72
N PRO A 186 -1.82 -3.58 4.93
CA PRO A 186 -1.89 -4.54 3.82
C PRO A 186 -3.03 -4.17 2.87
N ILE A 187 -2.97 -4.66 1.62
CA ILE A 187 -3.88 -4.33 0.51
C ILE A 187 -3.69 -2.89 0.02
N LEU A 188 -3.79 -1.90 0.91
CA LEU A 188 -3.57 -0.49 0.57
C LEU A 188 -2.09 -0.21 0.25
N ILE A 189 -1.19 -0.66 1.12
CA ILE A 189 0.24 -0.82 0.84
C ILE A 189 0.41 -2.28 0.43
N PRO A 190 0.59 -2.57 -0.87
CA PRO A 190 0.42 -3.89 -1.44
C PRO A 190 1.68 -4.74 -1.22
N CYS A 191 2.00 -5.08 0.03
CA CYS A 191 3.17 -5.91 0.34
C CYS A 191 3.08 -7.33 -0.24
N HIS A 192 1.90 -7.78 -0.70
CA HIS A 192 1.72 -9.00 -1.48
C HIS A 192 2.37 -8.92 -2.87
N ARG A 193 2.57 -7.70 -3.43
CA ARG A 193 3.29 -7.47 -4.70
C ARG A 193 4.82 -7.52 -4.57
N VAL A 194 5.34 -7.65 -3.34
CA VAL A 194 6.79 -7.80 -3.10
C VAL A 194 7.14 -9.27 -2.96
N ILE A 195 7.87 -9.81 -3.93
CA ILE A 195 8.18 -11.25 -4.05
C ILE A 195 9.70 -11.51 -4.01
N ARG A 196 10.11 -12.78 -4.08
CA ARG A 196 11.52 -13.13 -4.19
C ARG A 196 12.00 -12.92 -5.63
N LYS A 197 13.31 -12.71 -5.82
CA LYS A 197 13.92 -12.50 -7.15
C LYS A 197 13.79 -13.71 -8.07
N ASP A 198 13.70 -14.91 -7.51
CA ASP A 198 13.48 -16.18 -8.22
C ASP A 198 12.02 -16.40 -8.64
N GLY A 199 11.12 -15.43 -8.39
CA GLY A 199 9.69 -15.52 -8.68
C GLY A 199 8.87 -16.22 -7.60
N ALA A 200 9.50 -16.85 -6.60
CA ALA A 200 8.78 -17.51 -5.53
C ALA A 200 8.15 -16.50 -4.55
N LEU A 201 7.07 -16.92 -3.89
CA LEU A 201 6.43 -16.11 -2.86
C LEU A 201 7.32 -16.08 -1.60
N GLY A 202 7.67 -14.88 -1.15
CA GLY A 202 8.17 -14.68 0.21
C GLY A 202 7.03 -14.70 1.23
N GLY A 203 7.38 -14.64 2.52
CA GLY A 203 6.39 -14.61 3.60
C GLY A 203 5.38 -13.46 3.50
N TYR A 204 4.22 -13.67 4.11
CA TYR A 204 3.13 -12.70 4.19
C TYR A 204 2.47 -12.80 5.56
N SER A 205 2.22 -11.67 6.23
CA SER A 205 1.72 -11.65 7.62
C SER A 205 0.35 -12.32 7.77
N ALA A 206 -0.48 -12.30 6.73
CA ALA A 206 -1.77 -12.99 6.72
C ALA A 206 -1.70 -14.44 6.18
N GLY A 207 -0.51 -14.93 5.79
CA GLY A 207 -0.32 -16.25 5.20
C GLY A 207 -0.04 -16.21 3.70
N VAL A 208 0.83 -17.11 3.23
CA VAL A 208 1.29 -17.14 1.83
C VAL A 208 0.16 -17.44 0.86
N GLN A 209 -0.81 -18.27 1.25
CA GLN A 209 -1.99 -18.59 0.45
C GLN A 209 -2.85 -17.35 0.16
N ILE A 210 -2.96 -16.41 1.12
CA ILE A 210 -3.68 -15.16 0.90
C ILE A 210 -2.91 -14.30 -0.11
N LYS A 211 -1.58 -14.20 0.02
CA LYS A 211 -0.74 -13.46 -0.93
C LYS A 211 -0.88 -13.98 -2.35
N GLU A 212 -0.89 -15.29 -2.54
CA GLU A 212 -1.11 -15.94 -3.84
C GLU A 212 -2.49 -15.56 -4.42
N LYS A 213 -3.56 -15.76 -3.65
CA LYS A 213 -4.93 -15.42 -4.09
C LYS A 213 -5.09 -13.94 -4.43
N LEU A 214 -4.45 -13.04 -3.70
CA LEU A 214 -4.45 -11.60 -4.02
C LEU A 214 -3.76 -11.33 -5.37
N LEU A 215 -2.61 -11.94 -5.63
CA LEU A 215 -1.92 -11.79 -6.92
C LEU A 215 -2.75 -12.34 -8.08
N GLU A 216 -3.37 -13.51 -7.91
CA GLU A 216 -4.27 -14.12 -8.91
C GLU A 216 -5.50 -13.24 -9.18
N LEU A 217 -6.06 -12.65 -8.13
CA LEU A 217 -7.20 -11.74 -8.23
C LEU A 217 -6.87 -10.51 -9.09
N GLU A 218 -5.70 -9.90 -8.84
CA GLU A 218 -5.23 -8.76 -9.65
C GLU A 218 -4.93 -9.15 -11.09
N LYS A 219 -4.41 -10.36 -11.33
CA LYS A 219 -4.13 -10.86 -12.68
C LYS A 219 -5.41 -11.09 -13.48
N ARG A 220 -6.42 -11.75 -12.89
CA ARG A 220 -7.70 -12.03 -13.55
C ARG A 220 -8.46 -10.77 -13.95
N HIS A 221 -8.27 -9.66 -13.24
CA HIS A 221 -8.86 -8.39 -13.63
C HIS A 221 -8.26 -7.87 -14.94
N LEU A 222 -6.93 -7.92 -15.07
CA LEU A 222 -6.23 -7.49 -16.28
C LEU A 222 -6.64 -8.30 -17.51
N GLU A 223 -6.95 -9.59 -17.36
CA GLU A 223 -7.41 -10.46 -18.44
C GLU A 223 -8.86 -10.18 -18.89
N ARG A 224 -9.62 -9.39 -18.13
CA ARG A 224 -11.03 -9.07 -18.40
C ARG A 224 -11.23 -7.69 -19.02
N GLU A 225 -10.23 -6.83 -18.98
CA GLU A 225 -10.22 -5.49 -19.62
C GLU A 225 -9.60 -5.56 -21.02
#